data_AF-A0A919NB70-F1
#
_entry.id   AF-A0A919NB70-F1
#
_cell.length_a   1.000
_cell.length_b   1.000
_cell.length_c   1.000
_cell.angle_alpha   90.00
_cell.angle_beta   90.00
_cell.angle_gamma   90.00
#
_symmetry.space_group_name_H-M   'P 1'
#
loop_
_entity.id
_entity.type
_entity.pdbx_description
1 polymer ?
#
loop_
_entity_poly.entity_id
_entity_poly.type
_entity_poly.pdbx_seq_one_letter_code
_entity_poly.pdbx_strand_id
1 'polypeptide(L)'
;MLGVQMAWQLKAAGLVWKPRLGDRFAIPDRDLDDELFVLSNMSIQVHERPEGRIIGFNGTVEWALDDVEIDETIWLPREDQLRELLGGTFRSLSQDATGCRVRIDLLGEIVDFPAATAEEAYAAALLHLLAAAGADQPATTGPPSGSP
;
A
#
# COMPACT_ATOMS: atom_id res chain seq x y z
N MET A 1 -7.05 4.59 -8.40
CA MET A 1 -6.25 3.43 -7.98
C MET A 1 -4.90 3.94 -7.58
N LEU A 2 -4.36 3.53 -6.43
CA LEU A 2 -3.01 3.91 -6.02
C LEU A 2 -1.98 3.45 -7.06
N GLY A 3 -1.10 4.35 -7.49
CA GLY A 3 0.00 4.00 -8.40
C GLY A 3 1.12 3.24 -7.70
N VAL A 4 1.82 2.36 -8.44
CA VAL A 4 2.95 1.57 -7.94
C VAL A 4 4.05 2.46 -7.35
N GLN A 5 4.33 3.62 -7.96
CA GLN A 5 5.34 4.54 -7.47
C GLN A 5 5.02 5.09 -6.06
N MET A 6 3.75 5.39 -5.79
CA MET A 6 3.32 5.84 -4.46
C MET A 6 3.39 4.69 -3.43
N ALA A 7 3.03 3.48 -3.84
CA ALA A 7 3.19 2.29 -3.00
C ALA A 7 4.67 2.01 -2.65
N TRP A 8 5.57 2.25 -3.60
CA TRP A 8 7.01 2.14 -3.37
C TRP A 8 7.50 3.17 -2.34
N GLN A 9 7.03 4.42 -2.43
CA GLN A 9 7.34 5.45 -1.44
C GLN A 9 6.86 5.06 -0.04
N LEU A 10 5.66 4.48 0.09
CA LEU A 10 5.13 4.01 1.37
C LEU A 10 6.03 2.92 1.99
N LYS A 11 6.47 1.96 1.18
CA LYS A 11 7.41 0.93 1.62
C LYS A 11 8.75 1.54 2.04
N ALA A 12 9.30 2.46 1.23
CA ALA A 12 10.57 3.13 1.53
C ALA A 12 10.49 4.00 2.80
N ALA A 13 9.30 4.53 3.13
CA ALA A 13 9.03 5.24 4.38
C ALA A 13 8.87 4.31 5.60
N GLY A 14 9.04 2.99 5.43
CA GLY A 14 8.99 2.01 6.51
C GLY A 14 7.59 1.50 6.83
N LEU A 15 6.62 1.60 5.91
CA LEU A 15 5.29 1.02 6.12
C LEU A 15 5.39 -0.51 6.25
N VAL A 16 5.17 -1.02 7.46
CA VAL A 16 5.07 -2.47 7.70
C VAL A 16 3.67 -2.94 7.34
N TRP A 17 3.53 -3.59 6.19
CA TRP A 17 2.24 -4.13 5.74
C TRP A 17 1.98 -5.53 6.31
N LYS A 18 0.75 -5.79 6.75
CA LYS A 18 0.29 -7.11 7.18
C LYS A 18 -0.70 -7.65 6.14
N PRO A 19 -0.32 -8.63 5.31
CA PRO A 19 -1.15 -9.08 4.20
C PRO A 19 -2.48 -9.67 4.67
N ARG A 20 -3.56 -9.29 3.99
CA ARG A 20 -4.93 -9.76 4.18
C ARG A 20 -5.54 -10.17 2.83
N LEU A 21 -6.50 -11.08 2.89
CA LEU A 21 -7.24 -11.50 1.69
C LEU A 21 -7.91 -10.28 1.03
N GLY A 22 -7.72 -10.15 -0.28
CA GLY A 22 -8.18 -9.03 -1.08
C GLY A 22 -7.15 -7.90 -1.26
N ASP A 23 -5.99 -8.00 -0.62
CA ASP A 23 -4.89 -7.06 -0.82
C ASP A 23 -4.31 -7.16 -2.22
N ARG A 24 -3.89 -6.01 -2.74
CA ARG A 24 -3.24 -5.89 -4.04
C ARG A 24 -1.75 -5.72 -3.87
N PHE A 25 -0.97 -6.35 -4.73
CA PHE A 25 0.47 -6.19 -4.74
C PHE A 25 1.04 -6.25 -6.16
N ALA A 26 2.24 -5.72 -6.32
CA ALA A 26 3.08 -5.83 -7.51
C ALA A 26 4.41 -6.49 -7.13
N ILE A 27 5.02 -7.20 -8.07
CA ILE A 27 6.34 -7.82 -7.93
C ILE A 27 7.27 -7.10 -8.91
N PRO A 28 8.01 -6.06 -8.48
CA PRO A 28 9.00 -5.43 -9.33
C PRO A 28 10.13 -6.43 -9.68
N ASP A 29 10.83 -6.23 -10.78
CA ASP A 29 12.04 -6.99 -11.18
C ASP A 29 11.80 -8.38 -11.82
N ARG A 30 10.54 -8.80 -12.02
CA ARG A 30 10.24 -10.09 -12.69
C ARG A 30 9.63 -9.97 -14.10
N ASP A 31 9.80 -8.83 -14.76
CA ASP A 31 9.10 -8.49 -16.04
C ASP A 31 7.57 -8.45 -15.88
N LEU A 32 7.10 -8.40 -14.64
CA LEU A 32 5.69 -8.38 -14.23
C LEU A 32 5.28 -7.00 -13.70
N ASP A 33 6.07 -5.96 -13.98
CA ASP A 33 5.91 -4.61 -13.42
C ASP A 33 4.59 -3.93 -13.83
N ASP A 34 3.96 -4.38 -14.91
CA ASP A 34 2.63 -3.92 -15.37
C ASP A 34 1.47 -4.77 -14.80
N GLU A 35 1.78 -5.88 -14.11
CA GLU A 35 0.78 -6.83 -13.61
C GLU A 35 0.46 -6.61 -12.13
N LEU A 36 -0.83 -6.51 -11.82
CA LEU A 36 -1.33 -6.36 -10.46
C LEU A 36 -1.91 -7.68 -9.95
N PHE A 37 -1.36 -8.16 -8.85
CA PHE A 37 -1.81 -9.40 -8.20
C PHE A 37 -2.77 -9.08 -7.05
N VAL A 38 -3.71 -9.99 -6.78
CA VAL A 38 -4.65 -9.90 -5.64
C VAL A 38 -4.51 -11.14 -4.77
N LEU A 39 -4.15 -10.96 -3.51
CA LEU A 39 -4.04 -12.06 -2.54
C LEU A 39 -5.42 -12.68 -2.29
N SER A 40 -5.66 -13.88 -2.82
CA SER A 40 -6.96 -14.54 -2.79
C SER A 40 -6.82 -16.00 -2.38
N ASN A 41 -7.76 -16.50 -1.57
CA ASN A 41 -7.84 -17.93 -1.22
C ASN A 41 -8.33 -18.78 -2.41
N MET A 42 -9.04 -18.16 -3.36
CA MET A 42 -9.59 -18.77 -4.57
C MET A 42 -9.83 -17.66 -5.60
N SER A 43 -9.38 -17.83 -6.84
CA SER A 43 -9.60 -16.81 -7.89
C SER A 43 -10.71 -17.23 -8.84
N ILE A 44 -11.71 -16.38 -9.02
CA ILE A 44 -12.82 -16.58 -9.95
C ILE A 44 -12.55 -15.75 -11.19
N GLN A 45 -12.42 -16.37 -12.36
CA GLN A 45 -12.17 -15.69 -13.63
C GLN A 45 -13.30 -15.94 -14.62
N VAL A 46 -13.79 -14.87 -15.27
CA VAL A 46 -14.77 -14.99 -16.34
C VAL A 46 -14.01 -15.04 -17.67
N HIS A 47 -14.15 -16.15 -18.39
CA HIS A 47 -13.58 -16.32 -19.72
C HIS A 47 -14.67 -16.10 -20.76
N GLU A 48 -14.41 -15.22 -21.71
CA GLU A 48 -15.25 -15.05 -22.89
C GLU A 48 -14.82 -16.04 -23.96
N ARG A 49 -15.73 -16.93 -24.34
CA ARG A 49 -15.51 -17.97 -25.35
C ARG A 49 -16.51 -17.73 -26.48
N PRO A 50 -16.21 -18.14 -27.73
CA PRO A 50 -17.16 -18.03 -28.83
C PRO A 50 -18.52 -18.71 -28.55
N GLU A 51 -18.55 -19.69 -27.65
CA GLU A 51 -19.75 -20.42 -27.19
C GLU A 51 -20.44 -19.83 -25.93
N GLY A 52 -19.88 -18.79 -25.30
CA GLY A 52 -20.46 -18.11 -24.13
C GLY A 52 -19.46 -17.68 -23.06
N ARG A 53 -19.96 -17.05 -21.98
CA ARG A 53 -19.14 -16.66 -20.81
C ARG A 53 -19.07 -17.81 -19.81
N ILE A 54 -17.86 -18.26 -19.48
CA ILE A 54 -17.63 -19.35 -18.53
C ILE A 54 -16.96 -18.79 -17.29
N ILE A 55 -17.44 -19.20 -16.13
CA ILE A 55 -16.82 -18.88 -14.85
C ILE A 55 -15.84 -20.01 -14.50
N GLY A 56 -14.55 -19.70 -14.49
CA GLY A 56 -13.48 -20.59 -14.03
C GLY A 56 -13.18 -20.33 -12.57
N PHE A 57 -13.12 -21.40 -11.77
CA PHE A 57 -12.69 -21.37 -10.38
C PHE A 57 -11.28 -21.96 -10.30
N ASN A 58 -10.25 -21.11 -10.17
CA ASN A 58 -8.88 -21.57 -9.98
C ASN A 58 -8.61 -21.68 -8.48
N GLY A 59 -8.59 -22.93 -7.99
CA GLY A 59 -8.43 -23.26 -6.57
C GLY A 59 -7.39 -24.35 -6.27
N THR A 60 -6.67 -24.87 -7.27
CA THR A 60 -5.67 -25.91 -7.04
C THR A 60 -4.30 -25.47 -7.54
N VAL A 61 -3.34 -25.60 -6.63
CA VAL A 61 -1.91 -25.34 -6.70
C VAL A 61 -1.21 -26.05 -7.86
N GLU A 62 -1.11 -25.44 -9.04
CA GLU A 62 -0.33 -26.07 -10.12
C GLU A 62 0.50 -25.10 -10.97
N TRP A 63 1.10 -24.03 -10.41
CA TRP A 63 2.25 -23.38 -11.07
C TRP A 63 3.28 -22.92 -10.05
N ALA A 64 4.47 -23.48 -10.18
CA ALA A 64 5.69 -23.20 -9.45
C ALA A 64 6.20 -21.79 -9.78
N LEU A 65 5.66 -20.77 -9.12
CA LEU A 65 6.50 -19.64 -8.77
C LEU A 65 7.26 -20.09 -7.52
N ASP A 66 8.58 -20.20 -7.62
CA ASP A 66 9.47 -20.26 -6.46
C ASP A 66 8.98 -19.20 -5.45
N ASP A 67 8.85 -19.59 -4.19
CA ASP A 67 8.28 -18.77 -3.12
C ASP A 67 8.76 -17.31 -3.23
N VAL A 68 7.82 -16.36 -3.30
CA VAL A 68 8.17 -14.93 -3.38
C VAL A 68 8.21 -14.40 -1.96
N GLU A 69 9.36 -13.85 -1.55
CA GLU A 69 9.47 -13.29 -0.22
C GLU A 69 8.53 -12.08 -0.11
N ILE A 70 7.84 -11.94 1.02
CA ILE A 70 6.94 -10.79 1.26
C ILE A 70 7.70 -9.47 1.09
N ASP A 71 8.99 -9.44 1.41
CA ASP A 71 9.85 -8.28 1.25
C ASP A 71 10.18 -7.95 -0.21
N GLU A 72 9.97 -8.87 -1.16
CA GLU A 72 10.12 -8.58 -2.60
C GLU A 72 8.85 -7.94 -3.18
N THR A 73 7.73 -7.94 -2.44
CA THR A 73 6.45 -7.39 -2.90
C THR A 73 6.28 -5.91 -2.58
N ILE A 74 5.55 -5.21 -3.43
CA ILE A 74 5.07 -3.84 -3.20
C ILE A 74 3.56 -3.90 -3.01
N TRP A 75 3.06 -3.52 -1.84
CA TRP A 75 1.63 -3.55 -1.53
C TRP A 75 0.94 -2.28 -2.00
N LEU A 76 -0.20 -2.42 -2.68
CA LEU A 76 -1.05 -1.33 -3.17
C LEU A 76 -2.32 -1.26 -2.31
N PRO A 77 -2.25 -0.62 -1.13
CA PRO A 77 -3.37 -0.52 -0.23
C PRO A 77 -4.52 0.26 -0.85
N ARG A 78 -5.74 -0.19 -0.55
CA ARG A 78 -6.98 0.48 -0.98
C ARG A 78 -7.26 1.69 -0.09
N GLU A 79 -8.13 2.58 -0.57
CA GLU A 79 -8.56 3.78 0.16
C GLU A 79 -8.97 3.49 1.61
N ASP A 80 -9.84 2.51 1.83
CA ASP A 80 -10.34 2.15 3.16
C ASP A 80 -9.21 1.73 4.10
N GLN A 81 -8.24 0.96 3.59
CA GLN A 81 -7.12 0.48 4.38
C GLN A 81 -6.12 1.59 4.70
N LEU A 82 -5.88 2.51 3.76
CA LEU A 82 -5.08 3.70 4.02
C LEU A 82 -5.73 4.59 5.09
N ARG A 83 -7.05 4.73 5.04
CA ARG A 83 -7.81 5.44 6.08
C ARG A 83 -7.66 4.76 7.44
N GLU A 84 -7.77 3.42 7.50
CA GLU A 84 -7.54 2.67 8.74
C GLU A 84 -6.13 2.92 9.31
N LEU A 85 -5.11 2.97 8.44
CA LEU A 85 -3.73 3.23 8.86
C LEU A 85 -3.50 4.64 9.41
N LEU A 86 -4.21 5.66 8.89
CA LEU A 86 -4.17 7.00 9.48
C LEU A 86 -4.82 7.05 10.87
N GLY A 87 -5.79 6.15 11.12
CA GLY A 87 -6.44 6.00 12.42
C GLY A 87 -6.95 7.33 12.99
N GLY A 88 -6.57 7.62 14.24
CA GLY A 88 -7.05 8.80 14.96
C GLY A 88 -6.56 10.15 14.44
N THR A 89 -5.57 10.17 13.54
CA THR A 89 -5.08 11.42 12.93
C THR A 89 -5.99 11.89 11.81
N PHE A 90 -6.77 10.99 11.19
CA PHE A 90 -7.68 11.36 10.12
C PHE A 90 -8.81 12.27 10.61
N ARG A 91 -9.06 13.37 9.88
CA ARG A 91 -10.14 14.32 10.19
C ARG A 91 -11.23 14.32 9.14
N SER A 92 -10.87 14.48 7.87
CA SER A 92 -11.85 14.55 6.80
C SER A 92 -11.24 14.28 5.44
N LEU A 93 -12.05 13.73 4.55
CA LEU A 93 -11.81 13.73 3.10
C LEU A 93 -12.80 14.72 2.47
N SER A 94 -12.30 15.58 1.61
CA SER A 94 -13.13 16.46 0.79
C SER A 94 -12.80 16.20 -0.68
N GLN A 95 -13.83 16.06 -1.50
CA GLN A 95 -13.69 15.91 -2.94
C GLN A 95 -14.32 17.11 -3.61
N ASP A 96 -13.58 17.69 -4.55
CA ASP A 96 -13.99 18.85 -5.35
C ASP A 96 -13.84 18.53 -6.85
N ALA A 97 -14.32 19.41 -7.72
CA ALA A 97 -14.15 19.30 -9.17
C ALA A 97 -12.69 19.16 -9.62
N THR A 98 -11.75 19.62 -8.79
CA THR A 98 -10.30 19.62 -9.07
C THR A 98 -9.53 18.42 -8.50
N GLY A 99 -10.16 17.59 -7.65
CA GLY A 99 -9.50 16.43 -7.06
C GLY A 99 -9.98 16.10 -5.64
N CYS A 100 -9.16 15.37 -4.91
CA CYS A 100 -9.41 14.94 -3.54
C CYS A 100 -8.45 15.64 -2.57
N ARG A 101 -8.90 15.90 -1.34
CA ARG A 101 -8.09 16.46 -0.27
C ARG A 101 -8.32 15.72 1.03
N VAL A 102 -7.27 15.13 1.57
CA VAL A 102 -7.29 14.51 2.91
C VAL A 102 -6.76 15.51 3.93
N ARG A 103 -7.44 15.63 5.05
CA ARG A 103 -7.01 16.44 6.20
C ARG A 103 -6.72 15.52 7.37
N ILE A 104 -5.55 15.69 7.97
CA ILE A 104 -5.14 15.02 9.19
C ILE A 104 -4.82 16.03 10.28
N ASP A 105 -4.81 15.56 11.52
CA ASP A 105 -4.33 16.26 12.69
C ASP A 105 -3.14 15.48 13.25
N LEU A 106 -1.98 16.11 13.23
CA LEU A 106 -0.74 15.56 13.75
C LEU A 106 -0.33 16.40 14.95
N LEU A 107 -0.51 15.86 16.16
CA LEU A 107 -0.14 16.53 17.42
C LEU A 107 -0.77 17.94 17.58
N GLY A 108 -2.00 18.14 17.07
CA GLY A 108 -2.70 19.43 17.12
C GLY A 108 -2.44 20.34 15.91
N GLU A 109 -1.57 19.94 14.98
CA GLU A 109 -1.35 20.63 13.71
C GLU A 109 -2.22 20.01 12.61
N ILE A 110 -3.05 20.85 11.98
CA ILE A 110 -3.90 20.44 10.88
C ILE A 110 -3.14 20.57 9.57
N VAL A 111 -2.94 19.46 8.87
CA VAL A 111 -2.25 19.39 7.58
C VAL A 111 -3.20 18.87 6.51
N ASP A 112 -3.16 19.47 5.33
CA ASP A 112 -3.97 19.06 4.19
C ASP A 112 -3.13 18.55 3.01
N PHE A 113 -3.62 17.48 2.39
CA PHE A 113 -2.97 16.74 1.33
C PHE A 113 -3.90 16.69 0.11
N PRO A 114 -3.76 17.62 -0.84
CA PRO A 114 -4.47 17.56 -2.11
C PRO A 114 -3.82 16.56 -3.06
N ALA A 115 -4.63 15.77 -3.76
CA ALA A 115 -4.19 14.86 -4.82
C ALA A 115 -5.30 14.67 -5.88
N ALA A 116 -4.94 14.07 -7.01
CA ALA A 116 -5.91 13.80 -8.08
C ALA A 116 -6.96 12.77 -7.63
N THR A 117 -6.55 11.76 -6.85
CA THR A 117 -7.42 10.71 -6.33
C THR A 117 -7.41 10.63 -4.80
N ALA A 118 -8.46 10.05 -4.22
CA ALA A 118 -8.56 9.88 -2.77
C ALA A 118 -7.42 8.99 -2.24
N GLU A 119 -7.10 7.91 -2.95
CA GLU A 119 -6.02 6.98 -2.60
C GLU A 119 -4.66 7.68 -2.53
N GLU A 120 -4.34 8.54 -3.49
CA GLU A 120 -3.09 9.33 -3.47
C GLU A 120 -3.07 10.34 -2.33
N ALA A 121 -4.20 11.02 -2.06
CA ALA A 121 -4.28 11.98 -0.95
C ALA A 121 -4.08 11.27 0.40
N TYR A 122 -4.67 10.07 0.56
CA TYR A 122 -4.49 9.24 1.74
C TYR A 122 -3.05 8.74 1.88
N ALA A 123 -2.44 8.27 0.79
CA ALA A 123 -1.06 7.82 0.79
C ALA A 123 -0.09 8.95 1.13
N ALA A 124 -0.29 10.15 0.58
CA ALA A 124 0.52 11.32 0.89
C ALA A 124 0.42 11.71 2.38
N ALA A 125 -0.78 11.70 2.95
CA ALA A 125 -0.99 11.93 4.37
C ALA A 125 -0.29 10.87 5.23
N LEU A 126 -0.35 9.60 4.83
CA LEU A 126 0.29 8.50 5.53
C LEU A 126 1.82 8.58 5.44
N LEU A 127 2.39 8.97 4.30
CA LEU A 127 3.82 9.23 4.15
C LEU A 127 4.31 10.29 5.13
N HIS A 128 3.53 11.36 5.30
CA HIS A 128 3.86 12.41 6.26
C HIS A 128 3.84 11.90 7.71
N LEU A 129 2.84 11.09 8.07
CA LEU A 129 2.77 10.42 9.37
C LEU A 129 3.98 9.51 9.62
N LEU A 130 4.35 8.68 8.65
CA LEU A 130 5.49 7.76 8.74
C LEU A 130 6.81 8.53 8.86
N ALA A 131 6.98 9.62 8.10
CA ALA A 131 8.15 10.49 8.22
C ALA A 131 8.26 11.13 9.61
N ALA A 132 7.14 11.59 10.18
CA ALA A 132 7.10 12.13 11.53
C ALA A 132 7.42 11.06 12.60
N ALA A 133 6.89 9.84 12.45
CA ALA A 133 7.17 8.72 13.35
C ALA A 133 8.63 8.24 13.25
N GLY A 134 9.21 8.23 12.04
CA GLY A 134 10.60 7.88 11.81
C GLY A 134 11.59 8.93 12.33
N ALA A 135 11.22 10.22 12.27
CA ALA A 135 12.02 11.31 12.83
C ALA A 135 12.04 11.31 14.37
N ASP A 136 11.01 10.76 15.02
CA ASP A 136 10.92 10.62 16.49
C ASP A 136 11.72 9.43 17.04
N GLN A 137 12.32 8.58 16.19
CA GLN A 137 13.24 7.54 16.64
C GLN A 137 14.60 8.20 17.00
N PRO A 138 14.96 8.40 18.28
CA PRO A 138 16.30 8.82 18.61
C PRO A 138 17.26 7.74 18.11
N ALA A 139 18.19 8.12 17.24
CA ALA A 139 19.30 7.26 16.83
C ALA A 139 19.94 6.67 18.11
N THR A 140 19.69 5.38 18.37
CA THR A 140 20.38 4.66 19.44
C THR A 140 21.83 4.54 18.98
N THR A 141 22.58 5.58 19.27
CA THR A 141 24.03 5.62 19.13
C THR A 141 24.54 4.75 20.28
N GLY A 142 24.76 3.47 19.99
CA GLY A 142 25.47 2.58 20.89
C GLY A 142 26.82 3.22 21.25
N PRO A 143 27.25 3.18 22.52
CA PRO A 143 28.51 3.80 22.90
C PRO A 143 29.67 3.16 22.14
N PRO A 144 30.72 3.92 21.78
CA PRO A 144 31.93 3.31 21.26
C PRO A 144 32.50 2.40 22.35
N SER A 145 32.51 1.09 22.09
CA SER A 145 33.33 0.15 22.88
C SER A 145 34.80 0.49 22.60
N GLY A 146 35.29 1.45 23.38
CA GLY A 146 36.67 1.87 23.42
C GLY A 146 37.32 1.42 24.73
N SER A 147 38.19 0.42 24.58
CA SER A 147 39.44 0.20 25.35
C SER A 147 39.35 -0.37 26.78
N PRO A 148 40.47 -0.89 27.32
CA PRO A 148 41.81 -1.08 26.72
C PRO A 148 42.22 -2.53 26.44
#